data_AF-K1SYV2-F1
#
_entry.id   AF-K1SYV2-F1
#
_cell.length_a   1.000
_cell.length_b   1.000
_cell.length_c   1.000
_cell.angle_alpha   90.00
_cell.angle_beta   90.00
_cell.angle_gamma   90.00
#
_symmetry.space_group_name_H-M   'P 1'
#
loop_
_entity.id
_entity.type
_entity.pdbx_description
1 polymer ?
#
loop_
_entity_poly.entity_id
_entity_poly.type
_entity_poly.pdbx_seq_one_letter_code
_entity_poly.pdbx_strand_id
1 'polypeptide(L)'
;DEMAEPKYVVAVGGCAISGGPFKKSYNVVRGISELVPVDVYIPGCPPRPEAILYGMMQLQRKVKVEKFFGGANHKMSQDEKELSMSKGGLRGLSNENLSDSEKLGHKEPIIVTEVPEDFDPQKGLTD
;
A
#
# COMPACT_ATOMS: atom_id res chain seq x y z
N ASP A 1 2.22 -15.68 -10.05
CA ASP A 1 0.91 -15.95 -9.41
C ASP A 1 0.91 -17.02 -8.32
N GLU A 2 2.07 -17.53 -7.90
CA GLU A 2 2.19 -18.62 -6.91
C GLU A 2 2.01 -18.21 -5.43
N MET A 3 1.52 -17.00 -5.15
CA MET A 3 1.31 -16.51 -3.79
C MET A 3 -0.17 -16.59 -3.42
N ALA A 4 -0.46 -17.18 -2.26
CA ALA A 4 -1.82 -17.24 -1.72
C ALA A 4 -2.36 -15.84 -1.40
N GLU A 5 -3.68 -15.67 -1.51
CA GLU A 5 -4.35 -14.44 -1.11
C GLU A 5 -4.50 -14.37 0.42
N PRO A 6 -4.37 -13.19 1.05
CA PRO A 6 -4.10 -11.86 0.47
C PRO A 6 -2.61 -11.60 0.19
N LYS A 7 -2.30 -11.01 -0.97
CA LYS A 7 -0.96 -10.60 -1.37
C LYS A 7 -0.85 -9.09 -1.51
N TYR A 8 0.29 -8.55 -1.12
CA TYR A 8 0.62 -7.13 -1.23
C TYR A 8 1.96 -6.94 -1.90
N VAL A 9 2.09 -5.87 -2.69
CA VAL A 9 3.31 -5.57 -3.45
C VAL A 9 3.87 -4.22 -3.03
N VAL A 10 5.14 -4.20 -2.66
CA VAL A 10 5.88 -2.98 -2.34
C VAL A 10 6.98 -2.80 -3.38
N ALA A 11 7.02 -1.66 -4.06
CA ALA A 11 8.11 -1.36 -4.97
C ALA A 11 9.11 -0.41 -4.30
N VAL A 12 10.36 -0.84 -4.23
CA VAL A 12 11.43 -0.15 -3.52
C VAL A 12 12.45 0.39 -4.52
N GLY A 13 12.67 1.70 -4.47
CA GLY A 13 13.65 2.42 -5.26
C GLY A 13 13.17 2.88 -6.65
N GLY A 14 13.86 3.87 -7.20
CA GLY A 14 13.51 4.51 -8.47
C GLY A 14 13.54 3.56 -9.67
N CYS A 15 14.37 2.51 -9.62
CA CYS A 15 14.42 1.46 -10.64
C CYS A 15 13.11 0.65 -10.70
N ALA A 16 12.56 0.25 -9.55
CA ALA A 16 11.32 -0.51 -9.52
C ALA A 16 10.10 0.34 -9.92
N ILE A 17 10.10 1.63 -9.56
CA ILE A 17 8.99 2.54 -9.84
C ILE A 17 8.96 2.98 -11.31
N SER A 18 10.12 3.38 -11.85
CA SER A 18 10.19 4.11 -13.13
C SER A 18 11.30 3.63 -14.08
N GLY A 19 11.96 2.51 -13.79
CA GLY A 19 13.16 2.05 -14.48
C GLY A 19 14.44 2.82 -14.09
N GLY A 20 14.30 3.89 -13.29
CA GLY A 20 15.40 4.66 -12.72
C GLY A 20 16.34 5.23 -13.79
N PRO A 21 17.67 5.24 -13.56
CA PRO A 21 18.63 5.74 -14.56
C PRO A 21 18.66 4.87 -15.84
N PHE A 22 18.14 3.64 -15.78
CA PHE A 22 18.14 2.68 -16.89
C PHE A 22 16.85 2.72 -17.72
N LYS A 23 15.98 3.72 -17.53
CA LYS A 23 14.70 3.83 -18.28
C LYS A 23 14.84 3.79 -19.82
N LYS A 24 16.03 4.13 -20.34
CA LYS A 24 16.34 4.14 -21.78
C LYS A 24 17.04 2.89 -22.30
N SER A 25 17.36 1.90 -21.46
CA SER A 25 17.99 0.66 -21.93
C SER A 25 16.97 -0.31 -22.54
N TYR A 26 17.42 -1.12 -23.50
CA TYR A 26 16.59 -2.04 -24.27
C TYR A 26 16.02 -3.22 -23.47
N ASN A 27 16.59 -3.50 -22.29
CA ASN A 27 16.29 -4.66 -21.46
C ASN A 27 15.63 -4.31 -20.12
N VAL A 28 15.07 -3.11 -19.97
CA VAL A 28 14.49 -2.63 -18.70
C VAL A 28 13.04 -2.21 -18.89
N VAL A 29 12.16 -2.76 -18.04
CA VAL A 29 10.76 -2.34 -17.94
C VAL A 29 10.70 -0.99 -17.24
N ARG A 30 9.85 -0.08 -17.73
CA ARG A 30 9.78 1.30 -17.24
C ARG A 30 9.11 1.44 -15.88
N GLY A 31 8.57 0.36 -15.31
CA GLY A 31 8.01 0.35 -13.98
C GLY A 31 7.32 -0.98 -13.70
N ILE A 32 7.39 -1.42 -12.44
CA ILE A 32 6.75 -2.69 -12.04
C ILE A 32 5.21 -2.62 -12.12
N SER A 33 4.65 -1.41 -12.13
CA SER A 33 3.20 -1.16 -12.29
C SER A 33 2.61 -1.71 -13.59
N GLU A 34 3.44 -1.87 -14.63
CA GLU A 34 3.02 -2.43 -15.91
C GLU A 34 2.78 -3.96 -15.81
N LEU A 35 3.40 -4.63 -14.83
CA LEU A 35 3.35 -6.08 -14.67
C LEU A 35 2.44 -6.53 -13.52
N VAL A 36 2.55 -5.87 -12.36
CA VAL A 36 1.79 -6.22 -11.16
C VAL A 36 1.28 -4.96 -10.46
N PRO A 37 0.07 -5.01 -9.85
CA PRO A 37 -0.44 -3.89 -9.09
C PRO A 37 0.42 -3.69 -7.84
N VAL A 38 0.85 -2.45 -7.60
CA VAL A 38 1.66 -2.07 -6.44
C VAL A 38 0.78 -1.43 -5.39
N ASP A 39 1.01 -1.75 -4.13
CA ASP A 39 0.31 -1.15 -2.99
C ASP A 39 1.05 0.03 -2.38
N VAL A 40 2.39 -0.05 -2.33
CA VAL A 40 3.25 0.97 -1.71
C VAL A 40 4.49 1.22 -2.56
N TYR A 41 4.78 2.50 -2.80
CA TYR A 41 5.98 2.98 -3.47
C TYR A 41 6.94 3.63 -2.48
N ILE A 42 8.18 3.16 -2.46
CA ILE A 42 9.27 3.73 -1.65
C ILE A 42 10.31 4.33 -2.60
N PRO A 43 10.26 5.64 -2.91
CA PRO A 43 11.24 6.30 -3.76
C PRO A 43 12.63 6.34 -3.12
N GLY A 44 13.67 6.30 -3.95
CA GLY A 44 15.07 6.40 -3.53
C GLY A 44 16.05 5.69 -4.47
N CYS A 45 17.34 6.03 -4.42
CA CYS A 45 18.37 5.39 -5.25
C CYS A 45 19.78 5.45 -4.62
N PRO A 46 20.08 4.62 -3.59
CA PRO A 46 19.18 3.73 -2.87
C PRO A 46 18.32 4.50 -1.83
N PRO A 47 17.12 4.00 -1.47
CA PRO A 47 16.31 4.62 -0.42
C PRO A 47 17.00 4.52 0.94
N ARG A 48 16.76 5.52 1.79
CA ARG A 48 17.24 5.51 3.18
C ARG A 48 16.58 4.36 3.98
N PRO A 49 17.27 3.73 4.92
CA PRO A 49 16.72 2.62 5.70
C PRO A 49 15.44 3.02 6.46
N GLU A 50 15.37 4.26 6.95
CA GLU A 50 14.18 4.82 7.61
C GLU A 50 12.97 4.86 6.66
N ALA A 51 13.19 5.14 5.37
CA ALA A 51 12.13 5.18 4.36
C ALA A 51 11.58 3.81 4.03
N ILE A 52 12.44 2.78 4.04
CA ILE A 52 12.00 1.40 3.87
C ILE A 52 11.11 1.01 5.05
N LEU A 53 11.56 1.28 6.27
CA LEU A 53 10.79 0.92 7.46
C LEU A 53 9.46 1.67 7.50
N TYR A 54 9.46 2.98 7.27
CA TYR A 54 8.25 3.79 7.23
C TYR A 54 7.26 3.28 6.16
N GLY A 55 7.74 2.90 4.97
CA GLY A 55 6.90 2.31 3.94
C GLY A 55 6.30 0.96 4.34
N MET A 56 7.05 0.12 5.07
CA MET A 56 6.50 -1.11 5.64
C MET A 56 5.44 -0.83 6.73
N MET A 57 5.64 0.20 7.55
CA MET A 57 4.64 0.62 8.55
C MET A 57 3.36 1.14 7.89
N GLN A 58 3.49 1.87 6.78
CA GLN A 58 2.36 2.33 5.98
C GLN A 58 1.59 1.16 5.37
N LEU A 59 2.29 0.13 4.89
CA LEU A 59 1.65 -1.11 4.44
C LEU A 59 0.93 -1.82 5.60
N GLN A 60 1.56 -1.95 6.77
CA GLN A 60 0.91 -2.55 7.94
C GLN A 60 -0.37 -1.81 8.32
N ARG A 61 -0.37 -0.47 8.27
CA ARG A 61 -1.58 0.34 8.47
C ARG A 61 -2.64 0.04 7.42
N LYS A 62 -2.29 -0.04 6.13
CA LYS A 62 -3.21 -0.43 5.06
C LYS A 62 -3.86 -1.79 5.33
N VAL A 63 -3.06 -2.80 5.70
CA VAL A 63 -3.56 -4.15 6.05
C VAL A 63 -4.45 -4.13 7.29
N LYS A 64 -4.08 -3.36 8.31
CA LYS A 64 -4.85 -3.17 9.54
C LYS A 64 -6.23 -2.58 9.21
N VAL A 65 -6.24 -1.48 8.45
CA VAL A 65 -7.46 -0.82 7.94
C VAL A 65 -8.32 -1.80 7.14
N GLU A 66 -7.77 -2.48 6.14
CA GLU A 66 -8.53 -3.46 5.35
C GLU A 66 -9.18 -4.54 6.24
N LYS A 67 -8.44 -5.08 7.23
CA LYS A 67 -9.00 -6.03 8.21
C LYS A 67 -10.10 -5.44 9.09
N PHE A 68 -10.01 -4.17 9.46
CA PHE A 68 -11.00 -3.48 10.30
C PHE A 68 -12.28 -3.10 9.54
N PHE A 69 -12.17 -2.71 8.28
CA PHE A 69 -13.30 -2.35 7.42
C PHE A 69 -13.99 -3.56 6.76
N GLY A 70 -13.59 -4.79 7.11
CA GLY A 70 -14.20 -6.02 6.60
C GLY A 70 -13.68 -6.47 5.23
N GLY A 71 -12.54 -5.94 4.80
CA GLY A 71 -11.79 -6.40 3.64
C GLY A 71 -10.99 -7.68 3.94
N ALA A 72 -11.45 -8.80 3.38
CA ALA A 72 -10.70 -10.05 3.21
C ALA A 72 -10.21 -10.76 4.49
N ASN A 73 -11.08 -10.93 5.49
CA ASN A 73 -10.98 -12.09 6.37
C ASN A 73 -11.76 -13.26 5.74
N HIS A 74 -11.05 -14.31 5.33
CA HIS A 74 -11.58 -15.52 4.68
C HIS A 74 -12.48 -16.41 5.57
N LYS A 75 -13.01 -15.85 6.67
CA LYS A 75 -13.88 -16.53 7.64
C LYS A 75 -15.26 -15.89 7.80
N MET A 76 -15.57 -14.78 7.12
CA MET A 76 -16.90 -14.20 7.21
C MET A 76 -17.90 -14.98 6.35
N SER A 77 -19.02 -15.37 6.95
CA SER A 77 -20.17 -15.91 6.24
C SER A 77 -20.76 -14.87 5.29
N GLN A 78 -21.42 -15.32 4.22
CA GLN A 78 -22.07 -14.46 3.23
C GLN A 78 -23.05 -13.47 3.88
N ASP A 79 -23.74 -13.91 4.93
CA ASP A 79 -24.69 -13.11 5.71
C ASP A 79 -23.99 -12.01 6.54
N GLU A 80 -22.79 -12.29 7.05
CA GLU A 80 -22.00 -11.32 7.85
C GLU A 80 -21.41 -10.21 6.96
N LYS A 81 -21.10 -10.55 5.71
CA LYS A 81 -20.64 -9.60 4.67
C LYS A 81 -21.78 -8.68 4.24
N GLU A 82 -23.00 -9.17 4.12
CA GLU A 82 -24.17 -8.34 3.82
C GLU A 82 -24.60 -7.48 5.02
N LEU A 83 -24.41 -7.98 6.24
CA LEU A 83 -24.67 -7.21 7.47
C LEU A 83 -23.67 -6.06 7.68
N SER A 84 -22.38 -6.27 7.35
CA SER A 84 -21.36 -5.21 7.44
C SER A 84 -21.58 -4.13 6.37
N MET A 85 -22.02 -4.54 5.18
CA MET A 85 -22.37 -3.63 4.09
C MET A 85 -23.67 -2.86 4.35
N SER A 86 -24.67 -3.46 5.01
CA SER A 86 -25.95 -2.81 5.33
C SER A 86 -25.87 -1.83 6.51
N LYS A 87 -24.90 -1.98 7.43
CA LYS A 87 -24.71 -1.08 8.57
C LYS A 87 -23.97 0.23 8.22
N GLY A 88 -23.77 0.51 6.93
CA GLY A 88 -23.14 1.73 6.45
C GLY A 88 -21.73 1.85 7.01
N GLY A 89 -20.80 1.03 6.50
CA GLY A 89 -19.40 0.98 6.91
C GLY A 89 -18.77 2.38 6.97
N LEU A 90 -18.86 3.00 8.14
CA LEU A 90 -18.62 4.43 8.30
C LEU A 90 -18.31 4.70 9.78
N ARG A 91 -17.03 4.73 10.12
CA ARG A 91 -16.52 5.75 11.03
C ARG A 91 -15.38 6.44 10.33
N GLY A 92 -15.68 7.63 9.81
CA GLY A 92 -14.71 8.56 9.26
C GLY A 92 -13.72 8.96 10.34
N LEU A 93 -12.55 8.36 10.30
CA LEU A 93 -11.34 8.85 10.93
C LEU A 93 -10.28 8.93 9.83
N SER A 94 -10.22 10.13 9.26
CA SER A 94 -9.04 10.80 8.71
C SER A 94 -7.93 9.92 8.13
N ASN A 95 -7.97 9.76 6.81
CA ASN A 95 -6.96 10.38 5.95
C ASN A 95 -7.70 10.83 4.68
N GLU A 96 -7.59 12.12 4.39
CA GLU A 96 -8.29 12.86 3.33
C GLU A 96 -7.90 12.41 1.91
N ASN A 97 -7.04 11.39 1.82
CA ASN A 97 -6.60 10.73 0.59
C ASN A 97 -7.30 9.38 0.34
N LEU A 98 -8.27 8.95 1.15
CA LEU A 98 -8.99 7.68 0.96
C LEU A 98 -10.40 7.82 0.34
N SER A 99 -10.89 9.04 0.14
CA SER A 99 -12.21 9.27 -0.46
C SER A 99 -12.05 9.79 -1.88
N ASP A 100 -12.24 8.91 -2.87
CA ASP A 100 -13.04 9.14 -4.10
C ASP A 100 -12.68 8.16 -5.24
N SER A 101 -11.54 7.47 -5.18
CA SER A 101 -11.09 6.52 -6.23
C SER A 101 -11.53 5.07 -6.05
N GLU A 102 -12.00 4.65 -4.87
CA GLU A 102 -12.45 3.27 -4.58
C GLU A 102 -13.68 2.83 -5.42
N LYS A 103 -14.40 3.77 -6.03
CA LYS A 103 -15.53 3.46 -6.92
C LYS A 103 -15.12 3.01 -8.32
N LEU A 104 -13.84 3.11 -8.68
CA LEU A 104 -13.35 2.84 -10.04
C LEU A 104 -12.22 1.81 -10.09
N GLY A 105 -12.25 0.76 -9.26
CA GLY A 105 -11.50 -0.48 -9.46
C GLY A 105 -9.96 -0.40 -9.46
N HIS A 106 -9.37 0.79 -9.34
CA HIS A 106 -7.94 1.01 -9.29
C HIS A 106 -7.55 1.51 -7.90
N LYS A 107 -7.09 0.59 -7.05
CA LYS A 107 -6.51 0.94 -5.74
C LYS A 107 -5.30 1.83 -5.98
N GLU A 108 -5.34 3.08 -5.53
CA GLU A 108 -4.19 3.96 -5.65
C GLU A 108 -3.06 3.50 -4.71
N PRO A 109 -1.81 3.47 -5.20
CA PRO A 109 -0.65 3.06 -4.41
C PRO A 109 -0.25 4.17 -3.44
N ILE A 110 0.14 3.78 -2.23
CA ILE A 110 0.64 4.74 -1.24
C ILE A 110 2.08 5.11 -1.58
N ILE A 111 2.35 6.40 -1.80
CA ILE A 111 3.70 6.89 -2.10
C ILE A 111 4.34 7.44 -0.82
N VAL A 112 5.49 6.87 -0.44
CA VAL A 112 6.27 7.31 0.72
C VAL A 112 7.18 8.46 0.29
N THR A 113 6.66 9.67 0.20
CA THR A 113 7.43 10.83 -0.28
C THR A 113 8.43 11.34 0.76
N GLU A 114 8.04 11.34 2.04
CA GLU A 114 8.84 11.88 3.13
C GLU A 114 8.77 10.97 4.36
N VAL A 115 9.90 10.85 5.04
CA VAL A 115 10.00 10.20 6.35
C VAL A 115 10.26 11.31 7.35
N PRO A 116 9.45 11.44 8.42
CA PRO A 116 9.72 12.41 9.47
C PRO A 116 11.14 12.24 10.02
N GLU A 117 11.86 13.35 10.25
CA GLU A 117 13.23 13.29 10.79
C GLU A 117 13.26 12.68 12.21
N ASP A 118 12.16 12.84 12.97
CA ASP A 118 11.95 12.26 14.30
C ASP A 118 11.44 10.81 14.27
N PHE A 119 11.49 10.15 13.10
CA PHE A 119 11.04 8.76 12.99
C PHE A 119 11.97 7.81 13.74
N ASP A 120 11.55 7.41 14.94
CA ASP A 120 12.23 6.40 15.73
C ASP A 120 11.75 4.98 15.34
N PRO A 121 12.62 4.14 14.74
CA PRO A 121 12.27 2.78 14.37
C PRO A 121 11.85 1.91 15.56
N GLN A 122 12.24 2.24 16.80
CA GLN A 122 11.91 1.49 18.00
C GLN A 122 10.54 1.87 18.58
N LYS A 123 10.13 3.13 18.43
CA LYS A 123 8.86 3.64 18.92
C LYS A 123 7.70 3.31 17.97
N GLY A 124 8.02 3.03 16.71
CA GLY A 124 7.05 2.80 15.65
C GLY A 124 6.23 4.06 15.36
N LEU A 125 5.25 3.93 14.49
CA LEU A 125 4.31 5.00 14.22
C LEU A 125 3.15 4.87 15.21
N THR A 126 3.20 5.66 16.27
CA THR A 126 2.09 5.77 17.21
C THR A 126 0.86 6.31 16.46
N ASP A 127 -0.28 5.66 16.65
CA ASP A 127 -1.57 5.89 15.96
C ASP A 127 -1.99 7.38 15.92
#